data_AF-A0A3P0P5N1-F1
#
_entry.id   AF-A0A3P0P5N1-F1
#
_cell.length_a   1.000
_cell.length_b   1.000
_cell.length_c   1.000
_cell.angle_alpha   90.00
_cell.angle_beta   90.00
_cell.angle_gamma   90.00
#
_symmetry.space_group_name_H-M   'P 1'
#
loop_
_entity.id
_entity.type
_entity.pdbx_description
1 polymer ?
#
loop_
_entity_poly.entity_id
_entity_poly.type
_entity_poly.pdbx_seq_one_letter_code
_entity_poly.pdbx_strand_id
1 'polypeptide(L)'
;MLPHLSAQVATRAPLGARPFPDDIPHRVAWPARHVVDAIVADGGEAIAVQSNVAAPAAVGALFDAAEHASGRIDVVVNSAGVMKLAEFDDAAFDQTVAINLKGTFNVSREAAKRVRDGGRIVNLRSSVIGMRLPTYGVYIANKAAVEGMTQVLAQELRGRGISVSAGAPEPFLQGKSPELVERMAKTNPLERLGQPEDIARVVACLAGPDGAWLNGQILRANGGMC
;
A
#
# COMPACT_ATOMS: atom_id res chain seq x y z
N MET A 1 4.80 -21.02 11.80
CA MET A 1 5.49 -20.75 10.53
C MET A 1 4.96 -19.40 10.02
N LEU A 2 5.72 -18.32 10.15
CA LEU A 2 5.25 -16.92 10.07
C LEU A 2 4.94 -16.48 8.62
N PRO A 3 3.68 -16.21 8.22
CA PRO A 3 3.33 -15.77 6.87
C PRO A 3 3.38 -14.23 6.68
N HIS A 4 4.03 -13.48 7.58
CA HIS A 4 3.95 -12.00 7.59
C HIS A 4 5.23 -11.27 7.16
N LEU A 5 6.12 -11.96 6.44
CA LEU A 5 7.32 -11.33 5.88
C LEU A 5 6.93 -10.59 4.60
N SER A 6 6.79 -9.27 4.70
CA SER A 6 6.57 -8.40 3.55
C SER A 6 7.76 -8.49 2.60
N ALA A 7 7.58 -9.20 1.50
CA ALA A 7 8.50 -9.10 0.38
C ALA A 7 8.15 -7.82 -0.40
N GLN A 8 9.13 -6.94 -0.57
CA GLN A 8 8.95 -5.62 -1.17
C GLN A 8 9.72 -5.59 -2.48
N VAL A 9 9.05 -5.14 -3.55
CA VAL A 9 9.62 -5.09 -4.89
C VAL A 9 10.01 -3.65 -5.18
N ALA A 10 11.29 -3.41 -5.46
CA ALA A 10 11.75 -2.14 -6.01
C ALA A 10 11.80 -2.27 -7.53
N THR A 11 11.20 -1.32 -8.25
CA THR A 11 11.12 -1.36 -9.72
C THR A 11 11.68 -0.10 -10.35
N ARG A 12 12.20 -0.26 -11.56
CA ARG A 12 12.41 0.83 -12.52
C ARG A 12 11.56 0.50 -13.75
N ALA A 13 10.31 0.96 -13.74
CA ALA A 13 9.43 0.89 -14.89
C ALA A 13 9.24 2.29 -15.49
N PRO A 14 9.17 2.45 -16.82
CA PRO A 14 8.73 3.71 -17.40
C PRO A 14 7.31 4.05 -16.90
N LEU A 15 7.09 5.31 -16.55
CA LEU A 15 5.76 5.84 -16.21
C LEU A 15 4.81 5.56 -17.38
N GLY A 16 3.97 4.53 -17.25
CA GLY A 16 3.07 4.05 -18.33
C GLY A 16 3.16 2.55 -18.65
N ALA A 17 4.10 1.80 -18.05
CA ALA A 17 4.07 0.34 -18.12
C ALA A 17 2.78 -0.21 -17.49
N ARG A 18 2.19 -1.25 -18.10
CA ARG A 18 1.04 -1.92 -17.50
C ARG A 18 1.49 -2.52 -16.16
N PRO A 19 0.75 -2.28 -15.07
CA PRO A 19 1.24 -2.68 -13.75
C PRO A 19 1.21 -4.20 -13.54
N PHE A 20 0.41 -4.97 -14.30
CA PHE A 20 0.30 -6.43 -14.19
C PHE A 20 -0.14 -7.07 -15.51
N PRO A 21 0.36 -8.28 -15.84
CA PRO A 21 -0.16 -9.09 -16.94
C PRO A 21 -1.54 -9.70 -16.63
N ASP A 22 -2.34 -9.93 -17.68
CA ASP A 22 -3.76 -10.31 -17.61
C ASP A 22 -4.00 -11.74 -17.06
N ASP A 23 -2.95 -12.53 -16.83
CA ASP A 23 -3.00 -13.94 -16.46
C ASP A 23 -2.80 -14.23 -14.97
N ILE A 24 -2.75 -13.18 -14.13
CA ILE A 24 -2.49 -13.31 -12.69
C ILE A 24 -3.80 -13.39 -11.87
N PRO A 25 -4.15 -14.54 -11.25
CA PRO A 25 -5.29 -14.67 -10.34
C PRO A 25 -5.39 -13.57 -9.26
N HIS A 26 -6.37 -12.67 -9.41
CA HIS A 26 -6.56 -11.47 -8.58
C HIS A 26 -6.93 -11.72 -7.09
N ARG A 27 -6.91 -12.97 -6.61
CA ARG A 27 -7.43 -13.39 -5.28
C ARG A 27 -6.39 -13.95 -4.31
N VAL A 28 -5.11 -13.96 -4.66
CA VAL A 28 -4.03 -14.55 -3.83
C VAL A 28 -2.86 -13.58 -3.68
N ALA A 29 -2.24 -13.55 -2.50
CA ALA A 29 -0.97 -12.86 -2.31
C ALA A 29 0.15 -13.63 -3.03
N TRP A 30 0.83 -12.97 -3.97
CA TRP A 30 1.88 -13.58 -4.77
C TRP A 30 3.22 -13.61 -4.04
N PRO A 31 4.04 -14.67 -4.19
CA PRO A 31 5.44 -14.59 -3.84
C PRO A 31 6.10 -13.43 -4.62
N ALA A 32 6.90 -12.60 -3.97
CA ALA A 32 7.51 -11.44 -4.65
C ALA A 32 8.35 -11.80 -5.88
N ARG A 33 8.91 -13.02 -5.93
CA ARG A 33 9.61 -13.52 -7.13
C ARG A 33 8.71 -13.55 -8.36
N HIS A 34 7.46 -13.98 -8.21
CA HIS A 34 6.50 -14.00 -9.30
C HIS A 34 6.20 -12.59 -9.84
N VAL A 35 6.11 -11.61 -8.94
CA VAL A 35 5.91 -10.21 -9.31
C VAL A 35 7.14 -9.66 -10.05
N VAL A 36 8.35 -9.98 -9.57
CA VAL A 36 9.60 -9.62 -10.26
C VAL A 36 9.64 -10.21 -11.66
N ASP A 37 9.37 -11.52 -11.79
CA ASP A 37 9.40 -12.23 -13.07
C ASP A 37 8.41 -11.61 -14.07
N ALA A 38 7.20 -11.25 -13.62
CA ALA A 38 6.21 -10.57 -14.44
C ALA A 38 6.69 -9.18 -14.91
N ILE A 39 7.28 -8.38 -14.02
CA ILE A 39 7.81 -7.06 -14.38
C ILE A 39 8.96 -7.17 -15.39
N VAL A 40 9.84 -8.16 -15.22
CA VAL A 40 10.95 -8.42 -16.13
C VAL A 40 10.45 -8.92 -17.48
N ALA A 41 9.43 -9.78 -17.50
CA ALA A 41 8.80 -10.25 -18.73
C ALA A 41 8.16 -9.10 -19.54
N ASP A 42 7.63 -8.08 -18.86
CA ASP A 42 7.10 -6.85 -19.46
C ASP A 42 8.20 -5.81 -19.82
N GLY A 43 9.48 -6.18 -19.68
CA GLY A 43 10.63 -5.35 -20.07
C GLY A 43 11.06 -4.31 -19.02
N GLY A 44 10.57 -4.42 -17.79
CA GLY A 44 11.00 -3.61 -16.65
C GLY A 44 12.19 -4.20 -15.89
N GLU A 45 12.71 -3.44 -14.94
CA GLU A 45 13.71 -3.92 -13.97
C GLU A 45 13.07 -4.02 -12.58
N ALA A 46 13.28 -5.13 -11.89
CA ALA A 46 12.76 -5.34 -10.55
C ALA A 46 13.67 -6.22 -9.69
N ILE A 47 13.68 -5.95 -8.38
CA ILE A 47 14.32 -6.81 -7.37
C ILE A 47 13.33 -7.11 -6.24
N ALA A 48 13.46 -8.29 -5.63
CA ALA A 48 12.70 -8.65 -4.44
C ALA A 48 13.59 -8.57 -3.19
N VAL A 49 13.18 -7.78 -2.21
CA VAL A 49 13.86 -7.66 -0.91
C VAL A 49 12.89 -8.06 0.19
N GLN A 50 13.27 -9.06 0.97
CA GLN A 50 12.50 -9.44 2.15
C GLN A 50 12.78 -8.44 3.28
N SER A 51 11.72 -7.83 3.81
CA SER A 51 11.86 -6.87 4.92
C SER A 51 10.70 -7.00 5.90
N ASN A 52 10.93 -6.66 7.17
CA ASN A 52 9.89 -6.52 8.17
C ASN A 52 9.73 -5.02 8.48
N VAL A 53 8.63 -4.41 8.03
CA VAL A 53 8.40 -2.97 8.23
C VAL A 53 8.34 -2.55 9.70
N ALA A 54 8.00 -3.46 10.62
CA ALA A 54 7.99 -3.19 12.05
C ALA A 54 9.40 -2.94 12.63
N ALA A 55 10.45 -3.39 11.94
CA ALA A 55 11.85 -3.27 12.34
C ALA A 55 12.53 -2.09 11.59
N PRO A 56 12.87 -0.98 12.29
CA PRO A 56 13.46 0.20 11.67
C PRO A 56 14.72 -0.08 10.83
N ALA A 57 15.62 -0.93 11.32
CA ALA A 57 16.85 -1.30 10.62
C ALA A 57 16.57 -2.08 9.32
N ALA A 58 15.56 -2.95 9.31
CA ALA A 58 15.17 -3.69 8.12
C ALA A 58 14.53 -2.78 7.05
N VAL A 59 13.86 -1.70 7.46
CA VAL A 59 13.36 -0.67 6.54
C VAL A 59 14.53 0.15 5.98
N GLY A 60 15.53 0.51 6.81
CA GLY A 60 16.75 1.16 6.32
C GLY A 60 17.45 0.33 5.24
N ALA A 61 17.71 -0.95 5.52
CA ALA A 61 18.36 -1.86 4.59
C ALA A 61 17.56 -2.09 3.30
N LEU A 62 16.23 -2.04 3.37
CA LEU A 62 15.38 -2.07 2.18
C LEU A 62 15.59 -0.84 1.29
N PHE A 63 15.64 0.36 1.87
CA PHE A 63 15.89 1.58 1.11
C PHE A 63 17.32 1.58 0.53
N ASP A 64 18.31 1.11 1.30
CA ASP A 64 19.69 0.95 0.80
C ASP A 64 19.74 0.03 -0.43
N ALA A 65 19.03 -1.11 -0.37
CA ALA A 65 18.96 -2.05 -1.49
C ALA A 65 18.23 -1.46 -2.71
N ALA A 66 17.15 -0.70 -2.50
CA ALA A 66 16.45 -0.01 -3.57
C ALA A 66 17.35 1.03 -4.24
N GLU A 67 18.02 1.90 -3.48
CA GLU A 67 18.96 2.90 -4.00
C GLU A 67 20.12 2.26 -4.75
N HIS A 68 20.65 1.13 -4.26
CA HIS A 68 21.72 0.41 -4.95
C HIS A 68 21.26 -0.13 -6.31
N ALA A 69 20.02 -0.62 -6.41
CA ALA A 69 19.49 -1.20 -7.64
C ALA A 69 19.04 -0.15 -8.67
N SER A 70 18.40 0.94 -8.24
CA SER A 70 17.82 1.95 -9.14
C SER A 70 18.63 3.25 -9.24
N GLY A 71 19.64 3.43 -8.39
CA GLY A 71 20.46 4.65 -8.27
C GLY A 71 19.79 5.82 -7.55
N ARG A 72 18.46 5.79 -7.41
CA ARG A 72 17.65 6.81 -6.70
C ARG A 72 16.24 6.29 -6.43
N ILE A 73 15.54 6.95 -5.51
CA ILE A 73 14.14 6.64 -5.20
C ILE A 73 13.22 7.77 -5.68
N ASP A 74 12.43 7.46 -6.70
CA ASP A 74 11.46 8.39 -7.29
C ASP A 74 10.09 8.30 -6.60
N VAL A 75 9.68 7.09 -6.22
CA VAL A 75 8.36 6.78 -5.67
C VAL A 75 8.49 5.74 -4.55
N VAL A 76 7.75 5.92 -3.46
CA VAL A 76 7.55 4.91 -2.42
C VAL A 76 6.06 4.59 -2.31
N VAL A 77 5.70 3.31 -2.43
CA VAL A 77 4.33 2.81 -2.16
C VAL A 77 4.37 1.93 -0.93
N ASN A 78 3.87 2.44 0.19
CA ASN A 78 3.76 1.69 1.43
C ASN A 78 2.44 0.89 1.47
N SER A 79 2.53 -0.39 1.09
CA SER A 79 1.39 -1.31 1.04
C SER A 79 1.34 -2.31 2.21
N ALA A 80 2.37 -2.36 3.06
CA ALA A 80 2.46 -3.38 4.09
C ALA A 80 1.31 -3.25 5.10
N GLY A 81 0.65 -4.37 5.40
CA GLY A 81 -0.42 -4.39 6.37
C GLY A 81 -0.92 -5.79 6.68
N VAL A 82 -1.44 -5.97 7.88
CA VAL A 82 -2.14 -7.18 8.32
C VAL A 82 -3.54 -6.82 8.80
N MET A 83 -4.48 -7.74 8.60
CA MET A 83 -5.84 -7.63 9.09
C MET A 83 -6.16 -8.86 9.91
N LYS A 84 -6.27 -8.69 11.24
CA LYS A 84 -6.77 -9.69 12.18
C LYS A 84 -8.06 -9.16 12.81
N LEU A 85 -9.13 -9.95 12.75
CA LEU A 85 -10.48 -9.54 13.18
C LEU A 85 -11.11 -10.46 14.22
N ALA A 86 -10.63 -11.71 14.33
CA ALA A 86 -11.09 -12.71 15.30
C ALA A 86 -9.93 -13.10 16.22
N GLU A 87 -10.26 -13.55 17.44
CA GLU A 87 -9.28 -13.97 18.47
C GLU A 87 -8.22 -12.87 18.70
N PHE A 88 -8.70 -11.66 19.02
CA PHE A 88 -7.86 -10.48 19.14
C PHE A 88 -7.29 -10.37 20.56
N ASP A 89 -6.27 -11.16 20.83
CA ASP A 89 -5.46 -11.09 22.04
C ASP A 89 -4.42 -9.95 21.97
N ASP A 90 -3.68 -9.76 23.05
CA ASP A 90 -2.63 -8.73 23.13
C ASP A 90 -1.54 -8.94 22.07
N ALA A 91 -1.23 -10.20 21.72
CA ALA A 91 -0.24 -10.49 20.68
C ALA A 91 -0.74 -10.08 19.28
N ALA A 92 -2.02 -10.29 18.97
CA ALA A 92 -2.64 -9.80 17.74
C ALA A 92 -2.72 -8.28 17.71
N PHE A 93 -3.00 -7.63 18.85
CA PHE A 93 -2.94 -6.18 19.00
C PHE A 93 -1.55 -5.64 18.68
N ASP A 94 -0.53 -6.14 19.37
CA ASP A 94 0.86 -5.69 19.21
C ASP A 94 1.36 -5.90 17.79
N GLN A 95 1.05 -7.04 17.18
CA GLN A 95 1.40 -7.31 15.80
C GLN A 95 0.73 -6.32 14.83
N THR A 96 -0.56 -6.03 15.03
CA THR A 96 -1.31 -5.10 14.18
C THR A 96 -0.74 -3.69 14.28
N VAL A 97 -0.42 -3.23 15.50
CA VAL A 97 0.19 -1.92 15.74
C VAL A 97 1.60 -1.84 15.19
N ALA A 98 2.42 -2.87 15.41
CA ALA A 98 3.80 -2.93 14.95
C ALA A 98 3.91 -2.86 13.42
N ILE A 99 3.00 -3.53 12.71
CA ILE A 99 3.02 -3.58 11.24
C ILE A 99 2.28 -2.38 10.64
N ASN A 100 1.01 -2.17 10.98
CA ASN A 100 0.17 -1.21 10.27
C ASN A 100 0.50 0.24 10.61
N LEU A 101 0.79 0.52 11.89
CA LEU A 101 1.07 1.88 12.37
C LEU A 101 2.58 2.15 12.40
N LYS A 102 3.33 1.42 13.23
CA LYS A 102 4.78 1.63 13.37
C LYS A 102 5.52 1.34 12.06
N GLY A 103 5.09 0.32 11.32
CA GLY A 103 5.67 0.02 10.00
C GLY A 103 5.46 1.16 9.00
N THR A 104 4.25 1.71 8.93
CA THR A 104 3.98 2.89 8.10
C THR A 104 4.83 4.09 8.49
N PHE A 105 4.97 4.34 9.79
CA PHE A 105 5.85 5.39 10.29
C PHE A 105 7.32 5.16 9.87
N ASN A 106 7.84 3.94 10.03
CA ASN A 106 9.22 3.62 9.66
C ASN A 106 9.48 3.85 8.16
N VAL A 107 8.58 3.37 7.29
CA VAL A 107 8.69 3.55 5.83
C VAL A 107 8.57 5.03 5.47
N SER A 108 7.59 5.73 6.03
CA SER A 108 7.40 7.17 5.81
C SER A 108 8.62 7.98 6.25
N ARG A 109 9.24 7.63 7.37
CA ARG A 109 10.45 8.29 7.88
C ARG A 109 11.64 8.14 6.93
N GLU A 110 11.87 6.95 6.37
CA GLU A 110 12.95 6.76 5.40
C GLU A 110 12.61 7.41 4.05
N ALA A 111 11.36 7.32 3.60
CA ALA A 111 10.90 7.99 2.39
C ALA A 111 11.09 9.51 2.48
N ALA A 112 10.75 10.11 3.62
CA ALA A 112 10.92 11.54 3.88
C ALA A 112 12.37 12.02 3.78
N LYS A 113 13.36 11.14 3.98
CA LYS A 113 14.78 11.46 3.86
C LYS A 113 15.34 11.18 2.47
N ARG A 114 14.90 10.09 1.84
CA ARG A 114 15.60 9.47 0.71
C ARG A 114 14.88 9.60 -0.63
N VAL A 115 13.56 9.80 -0.65
CA VAL A 115 12.85 10.11 -1.89
C VAL A 115 13.41 11.42 -2.43
N ARG A 116 13.76 11.44 -3.72
CA ARG A 116 14.32 12.65 -4.34
C ARG A 116 13.30 13.79 -4.33
N ASP A 117 13.81 15.01 -4.47
CA ASP A 117 12.95 16.16 -4.71
C ASP A 117 12.11 15.96 -5.97
N GLY A 118 10.84 16.37 -5.92
CA GLY A 118 9.86 16.09 -6.96
C GLY A 118 9.30 14.66 -6.96
N GLY A 119 9.66 13.81 -5.98
CA GLY A 119 9.19 12.42 -5.87
C GLY A 119 7.79 12.24 -5.27
N ARG A 120 7.40 10.99 -4.98
CA ARG A 120 6.05 10.63 -4.50
C ARG A 120 6.08 9.63 -3.36
N ILE A 121 5.19 9.81 -2.39
CA ILE A 121 4.94 8.84 -1.30
C ILE A 121 3.45 8.50 -1.30
N VAL A 122 3.13 7.21 -1.43
CA VAL A 122 1.77 6.69 -1.43
C VAL A 122 1.59 5.71 -0.29
N ASN A 123 0.76 6.05 0.70
CA ASN A 123 0.44 5.17 1.82
C ASN A 123 -0.89 4.43 1.55
N LEU A 124 -0.92 3.10 1.68
CA LEU A 124 -2.18 2.37 1.56
C LEU A 124 -2.94 2.30 2.89
N ARG A 125 -4.13 2.89 2.88
CA ARG A 125 -5.07 2.90 4.02
C ARG A 125 -6.15 1.82 3.86
N SER A 126 -7.40 2.02 4.28
CA SER A 126 -8.47 1.01 4.05
C SER A 126 -9.89 1.57 4.09
N SER A 127 -10.71 1.22 3.07
CA SER A 127 -12.13 1.63 2.90
C SER A 127 -13.04 1.35 4.08
N VAL A 128 -12.70 0.34 4.88
CA VAL A 128 -13.49 -0.02 6.06
C VAL A 128 -13.52 1.06 7.16
N ILE A 129 -12.62 2.05 7.13
CA ILE A 129 -12.66 3.21 8.04
C ILE A 129 -14.01 3.94 7.95
N GLY A 130 -14.55 4.12 6.74
CA GLY A 130 -15.83 4.78 6.54
C GLY A 130 -17.03 3.90 6.92
N MET A 131 -16.88 2.57 6.83
CA MET A 131 -17.95 1.61 7.08
C MET A 131 -18.17 1.33 8.58
N ARG A 132 -17.14 1.46 9.42
CA ARG A 132 -17.22 1.26 10.88
C ARG A 132 -17.83 -0.09 11.28
N LEU A 133 -17.41 -1.15 10.60
CA LEU A 133 -17.95 -2.49 10.83
C LEU A 133 -17.61 -2.99 12.26
N PRO A 134 -18.53 -3.69 12.93
CA PRO A 134 -18.22 -4.42 14.16
C PRO A 134 -17.01 -5.33 13.95
N THR A 135 -16.18 -5.53 14.99
CA THR A 135 -14.91 -6.28 15.02
C THR A 135 -13.69 -5.63 14.34
N TYR A 136 -13.85 -4.50 13.64
CA TYR A 136 -12.73 -3.84 12.93
C TYR A 136 -12.03 -2.74 13.76
N GLY A 137 -12.38 -2.55 15.04
CA GLY A 137 -11.98 -1.39 15.84
C GLY A 137 -10.48 -1.08 15.82
N VAL A 138 -9.63 -2.05 16.18
CA VAL A 138 -8.17 -1.86 16.22
C VAL A 138 -7.61 -1.65 14.80
N TYR A 139 -8.08 -2.42 13.83
CA TYR A 139 -7.64 -2.27 12.44
C TYR A 139 -7.96 -0.88 11.87
N ILE A 140 -9.19 -0.39 12.08
CA ILE A 140 -9.62 0.94 11.66
C ILE A 140 -8.83 2.02 12.38
N ALA A 141 -8.60 1.91 13.69
CA ALA A 141 -7.81 2.89 14.44
C ALA A 141 -6.39 3.03 13.85
N ASN A 142 -5.73 1.91 13.56
CA ASN A 142 -4.41 1.90 12.94
C ASN A 142 -4.41 2.51 11.53
N LYS A 143 -5.38 2.14 10.68
CA LYS A 143 -5.46 2.66 9.32
C LYS A 143 -5.92 4.14 9.27
N ALA A 144 -6.69 4.61 10.25
CA ALA A 144 -7.04 6.03 10.38
C ALA A 144 -5.82 6.86 10.80
N ALA A 145 -4.95 6.33 11.68
CA ALA A 145 -3.71 7.00 12.03
C ALA A 145 -2.78 7.23 10.81
N VAL A 146 -2.82 6.34 9.81
CA VAL A 146 -2.11 6.54 8.53
C VAL A 146 -2.58 7.78 7.79
N GLU A 147 -3.86 8.15 7.87
CA GLU A 147 -4.39 9.34 7.23
C GLU A 147 -3.77 10.61 7.84
N GLY A 148 -3.76 10.70 9.18
CA GLY A 148 -3.13 11.80 9.89
C GLY A 148 -1.63 11.93 9.59
N MET A 149 -0.89 10.81 9.62
CA MET A 149 0.54 10.80 9.27
C MET A 149 0.78 11.28 7.83
N THR A 150 -0.05 10.84 6.88
CA THR A 150 0.06 11.24 5.46
C THR A 150 -0.12 12.75 5.29
N GLN A 151 -1.17 13.29 5.92
CA GLN A 151 -1.50 14.72 5.82
C GLN A 151 -0.44 15.61 6.45
N VAL A 152 0.10 15.22 7.61
CA VAL A 152 1.16 15.98 8.27
C VAL A 152 2.46 15.89 7.48
N LEU A 153 2.85 14.69 7.04
CA LEU A 153 4.08 14.51 6.27
C LEU A 153 4.09 15.31 4.95
N ALA A 154 2.94 15.43 4.29
CA ALA A 154 2.77 16.29 3.12
C ALA A 154 3.16 17.75 3.38
N GLN A 155 2.92 18.26 4.60
CA GLN A 155 3.28 19.62 5.02
C GLN A 155 4.76 19.70 5.42
N GLU A 156 5.27 18.69 6.12
CA GLU A 156 6.66 18.64 6.59
C GLU A 156 7.68 18.55 5.44
N LEU A 157 7.28 18.00 4.27
CA LEU A 157 8.10 17.93 3.07
C LEU A 157 8.07 19.19 2.18
N ARG A 158 7.55 20.32 2.71
CA ARG A 158 7.55 21.62 2.04
C ARG A 158 8.93 21.95 1.46
N GLY A 159 8.93 22.50 0.24
CA GLY A 159 10.14 22.95 -0.45
C GLY A 159 10.85 21.85 -1.23
N ARG A 160 10.54 20.57 -0.99
CA ARG A 160 11.12 19.43 -1.72
C ARG A 160 10.32 19.00 -2.95
N GLY A 161 9.13 19.56 -3.15
CA GLY A 161 8.24 19.15 -4.26
C GLY A 161 7.79 17.68 -4.18
N ILE A 162 7.89 17.04 -3.02
CA ILE A 162 7.42 15.66 -2.80
C ILE A 162 5.94 15.73 -2.43
N SER A 163 5.10 14.96 -3.13
CA SER A 163 3.70 14.79 -2.71
C SER A 163 3.52 13.51 -1.90
N VAL A 164 2.66 13.58 -0.90
CA VAL A 164 2.31 12.47 -0.01
C VAL A 164 0.80 12.29 -0.04
N SER A 165 0.32 11.14 -0.47
CA SER A 165 -1.11 10.85 -0.54
C SER A 165 -1.42 9.44 -0.06
N ALA A 166 -2.66 9.20 0.34
CA ALA A 166 -3.10 7.89 0.76
C ALA A 166 -4.16 7.33 -0.19
N GLY A 167 -3.93 6.12 -0.70
CA GLY A 167 -4.87 5.37 -1.54
C GLY A 167 -5.58 4.30 -0.73
N ALA A 168 -6.87 4.11 -0.96
CA ALA A 168 -7.62 3.04 -0.33
C ALA A 168 -7.54 1.74 -1.16
N PRO A 169 -6.98 0.64 -0.64
CA PRO A 169 -7.11 -0.68 -1.25
C PRO A 169 -8.53 -1.23 -1.09
N GLU A 170 -8.87 -2.14 -2.01
CA GLU A 170 -10.09 -2.95 -2.09
C GLU A 170 -10.45 -3.64 -0.76
N PRO A 171 -11.73 -4.03 -0.57
CA PRO A 171 -12.12 -4.88 0.55
C PRO A 171 -11.34 -6.20 0.50
N PHE A 172 -10.72 -6.57 1.62
CA PHE A 172 -10.11 -7.90 1.76
C PHE A 172 -11.21 -8.97 1.66
N LEU A 173 -11.12 -9.87 0.67
CA LEU A 173 -12.15 -10.88 0.36
C LEU A 173 -11.79 -12.28 0.89
N GLN A 174 -10.55 -12.51 1.31
CA GLN A 174 -10.10 -13.83 1.75
C GLN A 174 -10.89 -14.27 2.99
N GLY A 175 -11.37 -15.52 2.97
CA GLY A 175 -12.15 -16.12 4.06
C GLY A 175 -13.63 -15.72 4.11
N LYS A 176 -14.13 -14.95 3.13
CA LYS A 176 -15.55 -14.60 3.02
C LYS A 176 -16.31 -15.59 2.14
N SER A 177 -17.56 -15.89 2.51
CA SER A 177 -18.43 -16.73 1.69
C SER A 177 -18.80 -16.03 0.37
N PRO A 178 -19.10 -16.78 -0.71
CA PRO A 178 -19.55 -16.19 -1.98
C PRO A 178 -20.76 -15.25 -1.82
N GLU A 179 -21.70 -15.59 -0.93
CA GLU A 179 -22.90 -14.79 -0.67
C GLU A 179 -22.55 -13.47 0.02
N LEU A 180 -21.60 -13.49 0.96
CA LEU A 180 -21.08 -12.27 1.59
C LEU A 180 -20.36 -11.38 0.56
N VAL A 181 -19.56 -11.98 -0.32
CA VAL A 181 -18.87 -11.28 -1.41
C VAL A 181 -19.87 -10.63 -2.36
N GLU A 182 -20.91 -11.34 -2.79
CA GLU A 182 -21.95 -10.79 -3.66
C GLU A 182 -22.72 -9.65 -2.97
N ARG A 183 -23.07 -9.81 -1.69
CA ARG A 183 -23.72 -8.75 -0.92
C ARG A 183 -22.84 -7.50 -0.82
N MET A 184 -21.54 -7.66 -0.63
CA MET A 184 -20.59 -6.55 -0.62
C MET A 184 -20.43 -5.89 -2.00
N ALA A 185 -20.56 -6.64 -3.10
CA ALA A 185 -20.56 -6.05 -4.44
C ALA A 185 -21.74 -5.09 -4.63
N LYS A 186 -22.92 -5.47 -4.12
CA LYS A 186 -24.16 -4.69 -4.20
C LYS A 186 -24.20 -3.47 -3.27
N THR A 187 -23.28 -3.35 -2.31
CA THR A 187 -23.18 -2.14 -1.47
C THR A 187 -22.44 -0.99 -2.15
N ASN A 188 -21.71 -1.27 -3.23
CA ASN A 188 -21.00 -0.24 -3.98
C ASN A 188 -21.94 0.34 -5.04
N PRO A 189 -22.09 1.67 -5.17
CA PRO A 189 -22.84 2.30 -6.25
C PRO A 189 -22.42 1.88 -7.68
N LEU A 190 -21.17 1.45 -7.89
CA LEU A 190 -20.71 0.88 -9.15
C LEU A 190 -21.08 -0.61 -9.35
N GLU A 191 -21.86 -1.19 -8.44
CA GLU A 191 -22.44 -2.55 -8.48
C GLU A 191 -21.41 -3.70 -8.63
N ARG A 192 -20.15 -3.42 -8.30
CA ARG A 192 -19.08 -4.41 -8.32
C ARG A 192 -18.10 -4.18 -7.17
N LEU A 193 -17.42 -5.25 -6.80
CA LEU A 193 -16.18 -5.13 -6.04
C LEU A 193 -15.10 -4.59 -6.97
N GLY A 194 -14.25 -3.71 -6.45
CA GLY A 194 -13.10 -3.31 -7.22
C GLY A 194 -12.07 -4.43 -7.28
N GLN A 195 -11.18 -4.30 -8.25
CA GLN A 195 -10.13 -5.26 -8.57
C GLN A 195 -8.77 -4.64 -8.29
N PRO A 196 -7.70 -5.43 -8.12
CA PRO A 196 -6.34 -4.90 -7.93
C PRO A 196 -5.95 -3.84 -8.97
N GLU A 197 -6.44 -3.95 -10.19
CA GLU A 197 -6.18 -3.02 -11.29
C GLU A 197 -6.82 -1.65 -11.07
N ASP A 198 -7.99 -1.57 -10.42
CA ASP A 198 -8.61 -0.29 -10.06
C ASP A 198 -7.69 0.49 -9.12
N ILE A 199 -7.12 -0.19 -8.13
CA ILE A 199 -6.19 0.41 -7.16
C ILE A 199 -4.84 0.70 -7.81
N ALA A 200 -4.33 -0.20 -8.65
CA ALA A 200 -3.08 0.01 -9.37
C ALA A 200 -3.13 1.27 -10.25
N ARG A 201 -4.26 1.55 -10.91
CA ARG A 201 -4.47 2.79 -11.69
C ARG A 201 -4.46 4.03 -10.82
N VAL A 202 -5.06 3.98 -9.63
CA VAL A 202 -5.05 5.10 -8.67
C VAL A 202 -3.64 5.34 -8.13
N VAL A 203 -2.92 4.29 -7.76
CA VAL A 203 -1.51 4.37 -7.33
C VAL A 203 -0.64 4.91 -8.44
N ALA A 204 -0.83 4.46 -9.69
CA ALA A 204 -0.08 4.96 -10.85
C ALA A 204 -0.35 6.45 -11.11
N CYS A 205 -1.60 6.91 -10.98
CA CYS A 205 -1.93 8.33 -11.07
C CYS A 205 -1.21 9.14 -9.98
N LEU A 206 -1.30 8.72 -8.71
CA LEU A 206 -0.62 9.37 -7.59
C LEU A 206 0.91 9.39 -7.73
N ALA A 207 1.48 8.30 -8.24
CA ALA A 207 2.92 8.15 -8.48
C ALA A 207 3.40 8.94 -9.72
N GLY A 208 2.49 9.25 -10.64
CA GLY A 208 2.77 9.86 -11.92
C GLY A 208 2.72 11.38 -11.95
N PRO A 209 2.88 11.98 -13.15
CA PRO A 209 2.76 13.42 -13.35
C PRO A 209 1.33 13.92 -13.07
N ASP A 210 0.31 13.11 -13.38
CA ASP A 210 -1.10 13.49 -13.20
C ASP A 210 -1.45 13.72 -11.71
N GLY A 211 -0.79 12.99 -10.81
CA GLY A 211 -0.92 13.15 -9.37
C GLY A 211 -0.03 14.23 -8.75
N ALA A 212 0.72 15.00 -9.53
CA ALA A 212 1.70 15.95 -9.00
C ALA A 212 1.08 17.03 -8.08
N TRP A 213 -0.18 17.41 -8.31
CA TRP A 213 -0.90 18.38 -7.48
C TRP A 213 -1.75 17.74 -6.37
N LEU A 214 -1.79 16.41 -6.30
CA LEU A 214 -2.50 15.66 -5.26
C LEU A 214 -1.56 15.43 -4.07
N ASN A 215 -1.50 16.42 -3.18
CA ASN A 215 -0.67 16.39 -1.96
C ASN A 215 -1.54 16.45 -0.69
N GLY A 216 -1.24 15.59 0.29
CA GLY A 216 -2.00 15.43 1.53
C GLY A 216 -3.39 14.81 1.35
N GLN A 217 -3.67 14.19 0.20
CA GLN A 217 -5.02 13.72 -0.13
C GLN A 217 -5.27 12.30 0.37
N ILE A 218 -6.49 12.07 0.86
CA ILE A 218 -6.99 10.73 1.22
C ILE A 218 -8.01 10.32 0.15
N LEU A 219 -7.54 9.57 -0.85
CA LEU A 219 -8.38 9.15 -1.98
C LEU A 219 -9.12 7.86 -1.67
N ARG A 220 -10.45 7.89 -1.83
CA ARG A 220 -11.33 6.74 -1.66
C ARG A 220 -11.69 6.14 -3.02
N ALA A 221 -10.88 5.17 -3.45
CA ALA A 221 -11.18 4.34 -4.61
C ALA A 221 -11.98 3.11 -4.15
N ASN A 222 -13.28 3.28 -3.96
CA ASN A 222 -14.15 2.26 -3.35
C ASN A 222 -15.50 2.09 -4.07
N GLY A 223 -15.59 2.53 -5.33
CA GLY A 223 -16.82 2.47 -6.11
C GLY A 223 -18.00 3.26 -5.52
N GLY A 224 -17.73 4.25 -4.66
CA GLY A 224 -18.75 5.08 -4.01
C GLY A 224 -19.28 4.52 -2.69
N MET A 225 -18.63 3.50 -2.12
CA MET A 225 -19.11 2.79 -0.93
C MET A 225 -19.20 3.68 0.34
N CYS A 226 -18.29 4.65 0.52
CA CYS A 226 -18.24 5.56 1.68
C CYS A 226 -17.35 6.79 1.44
#